data_AF-B0EBP0-F1
#
_entry.id   AF-B0EBP0-F1
#
_cell.length_a   1.000
_cell.length_b   1.000
_cell.length_c   1.000
_cell.angle_alpha   90.00
_cell.angle_beta   90.00
_cell.angle_gamma   90.00
#
_symmetry.space_group_name_H-M   'P 1'
#
loop_
_entity.id
_entity.type
_entity.pdbx_description
1 polymer ?
#
loop_
_entity_poly.entity_id
_entity_poly.type
_entity_poly.pdbx_seq_one_letter_code
_entity_poly.pdbx_strand_id
1 'polypeptide(L)'
;MTLIIILNIFVFNSIALTCEESYYEKNGSCLKCPLYCYEGSCLDEVGCTKCKEGNFLSDDGKCYACQTGCLSCTDSTHCQQCSDGFDKRGDKCCMARCDVHCKCNSCNENGCMSCVNGFYVNNSQCLSCPLHCDLCTFSQCLVCENGYSYDSITKSCIQNQTNNFTMRLIFTILCATVCLLFIIAITSIFLILKREREERIKKVVKTLL
;
A
#
# COMPACT_ATOMS: atom_id res chain seq x y z
N MET A 1 74.01 11.47 16.41
CA MET A 1 72.86 11.34 17.32
C MET A 1 71.56 11.95 16.76
N THR A 2 71.50 12.29 15.48
CA THR A 2 70.30 12.84 14.81
C THR A 2 69.67 11.87 13.80
N LEU A 3 70.44 10.89 13.29
CA LEU A 3 69.92 9.85 12.39
C LEU A 3 69.01 8.81 13.09
N ILE A 4 69.26 8.53 14.37
CA ILE A 4 68.50 7.54 15.16
C ILE A 4 67.13 8.11 15.59
N ILE A 5 67.02 9.42 15.77
CA ILE A 5 65.76 10.09 16.11
C ILE A 5 64.83 10.13 14.88
N ILE A 6 65.39 10.30 13.68
CA ILE A 6 64.62 10.27 12.43
C ILE A 6 64.11 8.84 12.15
N LEU A 7 64.91 7.79 12.39
CA LEU A 7 64.42 6.40 12.28
C LEU A 7 63.26 6.09 13.24
N ASN A 8 63.25 6.67 14.45
CA ASN A 8 62.14 6.48 15.39
C ASN A 8 60.90 7.30 14.99
N ILE A 9 61.04 8.47 14.37
CA ILE A 9 59.90 9.26 13.85
C ILE A 9 59.24 8.58 12.63
N PHE A 10 60.01 7.86 11.81
CA PHE A 10 59.46 7.10 10.67
C PHE A 10 58.80 5.78 11.08
N VAL A 11 59.17 5.17 12.22
CA VAL A 11 58.51 3.93 12.70
C VAL A 11 57.16 4.21 13.35
N PHE A 12 56.89 5.43 13.81
CA PHE A 12 55.57 5.83 14.36
C PHE A 12 54.54 6.29 13.32
N ASN A 13 54.86 6.31 12.03
CA ASN A 13 53.95 6.81 10.98
C ASN A 13 53.38 5.72 10.05
N SER A 14 53.46 4.44 10.39
CA SER A 14 52.88 3.38 9.54
C SER A 14 52.37 2.15 10.28
N ILE A 15 51.99 2.27 11.55
CA ILE A 15 51.06 1.29 12.12
C ILE A 15 49.68 1.72 11.63
N ALA A 16 49.29 1.26 10.44
CA ALA A 16 47.87 1.27 10.11
C ALA A 16 47.17 0.54 11.26
N LEU A 17 46.26 1.23 11.95
CA LEU A 17 45.46 0.65 13.02
C LEU A 17 44.51 -0.34 12.35
N THR A 18 44.99 -1.53 12.03
CA THR A 18 44.18 -2.59 11.44
C THR A 18 43.21 -3.05 12.52
N CYS A 19 41.91 -3.00 12.22
CA CYS A 19 40.88 -3.48 13.13
C CYS A 19 41.08 -4.98 13.44
N GLU A 20 40.68 -5.39 14.65
CA GLU A 20 40.71 -6.79 15.07
C GLU A 20 39.78 -7.67 14.21
N GLU A 21 39.96 -9.00 14.25
CA GLU A 21 39.05 -9.93 13.58
C GLU A 21 37.59 -9.66 13.99
N SER A 22 36.66 -9.70 13.03
CA SER A 22 35.24 -9.34 13.20
C SER A 22 34.92 -7.85 13.38
N TYR A 23 35.89 -6.96 13.13
CA TYR A 23 35.69 -5.51 12.99
C TYR A 23 36.08 -5.04 11.58
N TYR A 24 35.56 -3.88 11.17
CA TYR A 24 35.92 -3.19 9.94
C TYR A 24 36.15 -1.70 10.23
N GLU A 25 37.03 -1.07 9.48
CA GLU A 25 37.30 0.36 9.58
C GLU A 25 36.20 1.14 8.84
N LYS A 26 35.67 2.18 9.47
CA LYS A 26 34.79 3.15 8.82
C LYS A 26 35.07 4.54 9.36
N ASN A 27 35.46 5.47 8.50
CA ASN A 27 35.86 6.83 8.87
C ASN A 27 36.93 6.84 9.97
N GLY A 28 37.94 5.98 9.88
CA GLY A 28 39.03 5.88 10.87
C GLY A 28 38.64 5.28 12.22
N SER A 29 37.44 4.70 12.34
CA SER A 29 36.97 4.01 13.56
C SER A 29 36.71 2.53 13.28
N CYS A 30 37.13 1.65 14.19
CA CYS A 30 36.82 0.22 14.10
C CYS A 30 35.41 -0.07 14.61
N LEU A 31 34.53 -0.50 13.71
CA LEU A 31 33.16 -0.89 13.99
C LEU A 31 33.02 -2.41 13.91
N LYS A 32 32.22 -2.99 14.80
CA LYS A 32 31.96 -4.44 14.78
C LYS A 32 31.21 -4.80 13.49
N CYS A 33 31.60 -5.91 12.86
CA CYS A 33 30.92 -6.42 11.69
C CYS A 33 29.43 -6.65 11.96
N PRO A 34 28.53 -6.27 11.04
CA PRO A 34 27.10 -6.44 11.21
C PRO A 34 26.70 -7.89 11.50
N LEU A 35 25.70 -8.07 12.37
CA LEU A 35 25.11 -9.38 12.62
C LEU A 35 24.60 -9.96 11.30
N TYR A 36 24.69 -11.29 11.19
CA TYR A 36 24.29 -12.05 9.99
C TYR A 36 25.04 -11.71 8.71
N CYS A 37 26.13 -10.94 8.78
CA CYS A 37 27.03 -10.80 7.64
C CYS A 37 27.71 -12.13 7.32
N TYR A 38 27.83 -12.45 6.02
CA TYR A 38 28.56 -13.63 5.57
C TYR A 38 30.05 -13.49 5.86
N GLU A 39 30.71 -14.59 6.18
CA GLU A 39 32.14 -14.60 6.50
C GLU A 39 32.95 -14.09 5.31
N GLY A 40 33.91 -13.19 5.56
CA GLY A 40 34.69 -12.54 4.50
C GLY A 40 33.94 -11.50 3.65
N SER A 41 32.70 -11.14 4.00
CA SER A 41 31.90 -10.13 3.29
C SER A 41 31.75 -8.81 4.06
N CYS A 42 32.50 -8.66 5.15
CA CYS A 42 32.60 -7.42 5.92
C CYS A 42 33.84 -6.65 5.44
N LEU A 43 33.64 -5.50 4.80
CA LEU A 43 34.68 -4.70 4.15
C LEU A 43 34.79 -3.32 4.78
N ASP A 44 36.00 -2.79 4.82
CA ASP A 44 36.27 -1.43 5.29
C ASP A 44 35.54 -0.39 4.44
N GLU A 45 35.12 0.70 5.08
CA GLU A 45 34.28 1.80 4.60
C GLU A 45 32.86 1.43 4.14
N VAL A 46 32.63 0.16 3.80
CA VAL A 46 31.36 -0.35 3.27
C VAL A 46 30.50 -0.98 4.37
N GLY A 47 31.09 -1.80 5.24
CA GLY A 47 30.36 -2.70 6.12
C GLY A 47 30.09 -4.04 5.43
N CYS A 48 28.90 -4.61 5.58
CA CYS A 48 28.57 -5.89 4.97
C CYS A 48 28.18 -5.75 3.49
N THR A 49 28.67 -6.65 2.65
CA THR A 49 28.31 -6.72 1.22
C THR A 49 27.49 -7.95 0.86
N LYS A 50 27.40 -8.92 1.76
CA LYS A 50 26.62 -10.15 1.57
C LYS A 50 26.12 -10.70 2.90
N CYS A 51 24.83 -10.95 2.98
CA CYS A 51 24.20 -11.51 4.16
C CYS A 51 24.14 -13.04 4.12
N LYS A 52 24.11 -13.66 5.30
CA LYS A 52 23.79 -15.08 5.45
C LYS A 52 22.34 -15.35 5.03
N GLU A 53 22.04 -16.59 4.65
CA GLU A 53 20.69 -17.03 4.31
C GLU A 53 19.66 -16.63 5.37
N GLY A 54 18.44 -16.32 4.95
CA GLY A 54 17.38 -15.79 5.80
C GLY A 54 17.55 -14.31 6.17
N ASN A 55 18.47 -13.58 5.54
CA ASN A 55 18.69 -12.15 5.76
C ASN A 55 18.88 -11.40 4.44
N PHE A 56 18.47 -10.13 4.41
CA PHE A 56 18.67 -9.21 3.28
C PHE A 56 19.64 -8.10 3.63
N LEU A 57 20.35 -7.61 2.61
CA LEU A 57 21.27 -6.48 2.73
C LEU A 57 20.51 -5.17 2.62
N SER A 58 20.72 -4.27 3.57
CA SER A 58 20.21 -2.90 3.58
C SER A 58 21.27 -1.91 3.09
N ASP A 59 20.82 -0.74 2.62
CA ASP A 59 21.66 0.32 2.06
C ASP A 59 22.70 0.86 3.05
N ASP A 60 22.49 0.67 4.35
CA ASP A 60 23.44 1.06 5.40
C ASP A 60 24.58 0.05 5.62
N GLY A 61 24.68 -0.97 4.75
CA GLY A 61 25.70 -2.01 4.81
C GLY A 61 25.44 -3.01 5.94
N LYS A 62 24.19 -3.16 6.39
CA LYS A 62 23.80 -4.11 7.44
C LYS A 62 22.85 -5.19 6.91
N CYS A 63 22.80 -6.30 7.63
CA CYS A 63 21.91 -7.41 7.32
C CYS A 63 20.74 -7.44 8.30
N TYR A 64 19.55 -7.60 7.75
CA TYR A 64 18.31 -7.71 8.52
C TYR A 64 17.62 -9.04 8.21
N ALA A 65 17.01 -9.63 9.23
CA ALA A 65 16.32 -10.90 9.08
C ALA A 65 15.11 -10.77 8.13
N CYS A 66 14.93 -11.77 7.29
CA CYS A 66 13.70 -11.97 6.55
C CYS A 66 12.55 -12.30 7.51
N GLN A 67 11.32 -12.21 7.01
CA GLN A 67 10.17 -12.74 7.74
C GLN A 67 10.30 -14.24 8.04
N THR A 68 9.62 -14.70 9.09
CA THR A 68 9.63 -16.10 9.52
C THR A 68 9.32 -17.07 8.36
N GLY A 69 10.14 -18.12 8.24
CA GLY A 69 9.97 -19.16 7.22
C GLY A 69 10.45 -18.76 5.82
N CYS A 70 11.19 -17.66 5.69
CA CYS A 70 11.76 -17.19 4.43
C CYS A 70 13.27 -17.43 4.37
N LEU A 71 13.75 -18.07 3.29
CA LEU A 71 15.17 -18.34 3.03
C LEU A 71 15.85 -17.16 2.31
N SER A 72 15.14 -16.46 1.44
CA SER A 72 15.67 -15.29 0.72
C SER A 72 14.58 -14.23 0.52
N CYS A 73 14.92 -12.97 0.81
CA CYS A 73 14.01 -11.84 0.72
C CYS A 73 14.72 -10.61 0.17
N THR A 74 13.95 -9.68 -0.42
CA THR A 74 14.47 -8.36 -0.83
C THR A 74 14.39 -7.33 0.28
N ASP A 75 13.43 -7.51 1.19
CA ASP A 75 13.24 -6.71 2.38
C ASP A 75 12.47 -7.53 3.44
N SER A 76 12.12 -6.89 4.56
CA SER A 76 11.43 -7.55 5.68
C SER A 76 10.04 -8.13 5.34
N THR A 77 9.45 -7.74 4.20
CA THR A 77 8.09 -8.10 3.80
C THR A 77 7.98 -8.93 2.52
N HIS A 78 9.00 -8.90 1.66
CA HIS A 78 8.98 -9.58 0.36
C HIS A 78 9.89 -10.80 0.33
N CYS A 79 9.31 -11.98 0.49
CA CYS A 79 10.01 -13.26 0.40
C CYS A 79 10.03 -13.83 -1.03
N GLN A 80 11.22 -14.21 -1.47
CA GLN A 80 11.44 -14.87 -2.74
C GLN A 80 11.27 -16.39 -2.61
N GLN A 81 11.85 -16.99 -1.57
CA GLN A 81 11.87 -18.44 -1.35
C GLN A 81 11.51 -18.81 0.10
N CYS A 82 10.55 -19.72 0.27
CA CYS A 82 10.15 -20.24 1.57
C CYS A 82 11.01 -21.43 2.00
N SER A 83 11.20 -21.57 3.31
CA SER A 83 11.81 -22.75 3.92
C SER A 83 10.83 -23.93 3.95
N ASP A 84 11.34 -25.13 4.12
CA ASP A 84 10.52 -26.33 4.25
C ASP A 84 9.48 -26.19 5.36
N GLY A 85 8.27 -26.69 5.09
CA GLY A 85 7.11 -26.55 5.99
C GLY A 85 6.37 -25.22 5.88
N PHE A 86 6.76 -24.33 4.97
CA PHE A 86 6.07 -23.09 4.66
C PHE A 86 5.66 -23.03 3.18
N ASP A 87 4.43 -22.58 2.93
CA ASP A 87 3.91 -22.33 1.60
C ASP A 87 3.99 -20.84 1.26
N LYS A 88 4.29 -20.54 0.01
CA LYS A 88 4.30 -19.16 -0.51
C LYS A 88 2.88 -18.65 -0.71
N ARG A 89 2.50 -17.60 0.02
CA ARG A 89 1.22 -16.89 -0.11
C ARG A 89 1.49 -15.44 -0.46
N GLY A 90 1.53 -15.15 -1.76
CA GLY A 90 2.00 -13.87 -2.29
C GLY A 90 3.48 -13.65 -1.96
N ASP A 91 3.78 -12.54 -1.32
CA ASP A 91 5.15 -12.17 -0.90
C ASP A 91 5.53 -12.72 0.48
N LYS A 92 4.69 -13.56 1.09
CA LYS A 92 4.90 -14.13 2.43
C LYS A 92 5.04 -15.64 2.41
N CYS A 93 5.76 -16.15 3.41
CA CYS A 93 5.84 -17.58 3.69
C CYS A 93 5.01 -17.88 4.92
N CYS A 94 4.00 -18.73 4.76
CA CYS A 94 3.07 -19.09 5.81
C CYS A 94 3.17 -20.58 6.10
N MET A 95 3.12 -20.97 7.37
CA MET A 95 3.22 -22.40 7.72
C MET A 95 2.18 -23.22 6.94
N ALA A 96 2.63 -24.27 6.25
CA ALA A 96 1.79 -25.08 5.36
C ALA A 96 0.61 -25.74 6.06
N ARG A 97 0.77 -26.03 7.37
CA ARG A 97 -0.30 -26.59 8.22
C ARG A 97 -1.43 -25.60 8.56
N CYS A 98 -1.22 -24.30 8.37
CA CYS A 98 -2.25 -23.31 8.70
C CYS A 98 -3.35 -23.31 7.63
N ASP A 99 -4.61 -23.17 8.06
CA ASP A 99 -5.74 -22.90 7.17
C ASP A 99 -5.44 -21.72 6.20
N VAL A 100 -5.98 -21.77 4.99
CA VAL A 100 -5.72 -20.76 3.94
C VAL A 100 -6.22 -19.37 4.32
N HIS A 101 -7.32 -19.27 5.08
CA HIS A 101 -7.91 -18.03 5.58
C HIS A 101 -7.34 -17.62 6.95
N CYS A 102 -6.39 -18.39 7.48
CA CYS A 102 -5.64 -17.99 8.65
C CYS A 102 -4.65 -16.87 8.31
N LYS A 103 -4.47 -15.90 9.20
CA LYS A 103 -3.37 -14.95 9.09
C LYS A 103 -2.06 -15.72 9.06
N CYS A 104 -1.17 -15.28 8.19
CA CYS A 104 0.13 -15.90 7.99
C CYS A 104 0.86 -16.07 9.33
N ASN A 105 1.37 -17.28 9.59
CA ASN A 105 2.08 -17.65 10.82
C ASN A 105 1.28 -17.42 12.12
N SER A 106 -0.04 -17.33 12.04
CA SER A 106 -0.95 -17.19 13.20
C SER A 106 -1.71 -18.47 13.49
N CYS A 107 -1.04 -19.62 13.45
CA CYS A 107 -1.62 -20.92 13.81
C CYS A 107 -0.70 -21.72 14.74
N ASN A 108 -1.31 -22.58 15.56
CA ASN A 108 -0.62 -23.50 16.47
C ASN A 108 -1.07 -24.94 16.22
N GLU A 109 -0.75 -25.85 17.12
CA GLU A 109 -1.14 -27.27 17.04
C GLU A 109 -2.66 -27.48 17.09
N ASN A 110 -3.38 -26.55 17.72
CA ASN A 110 -4.84 -26.61 17.86
C ASN A 110 -5.58 -25.95 16.68
N GLY A 111 -4.87 -25.31 15.75
CA GLY A 111 -5.42 -24.67 14.54
C GLY A 111 -5.15 -23.16 14.47
N CYS A 112 -6.01 -22.43 13.76
CA CYS A 112 -5.81 -21.00 13.51
C CYS A 112 -6.17 -20.14 14.73
N MET A 113 -5.28 -19.20 15.08
CA MET A 113 -5.47 -18.26 16.19
C MET A 113 -6.07 -16.92 15.73
N SER A 114 -5.87 -16.53 14.47
CA SER A 114 -6.40 -15.30 13.91
C SER A 114 -6.61 -15.42 12.40
N CYS A 115 -7.78 -15.02 11.91
CA CYS A 115 -8.14 -15.10 10.49
C CYS A 115 -7.93 -13.79 9.75
N VAL A 116 -7.77 -13.85 8.44
CA VAL A 116 -7.73 -12.66 7.57
C VAL A 116 -9.05 -11.88 7.65
N ASN A 117 -9.06 -10.62 7.22
CA ASN A 117 -10.28 -9.81 7.19
C ASN A 117 -11.37 -10.51 6.36
N GLY A 118 -12.62 -10.34 6.77
CA GLY A 118 -13.77 -11.07 6.23
C GLY A 118 -13.91 -12.50 6.78
N PHE A 119 -13.08 -12.91 7.75
CA PHE A 119 -13.20 -14.19 8.45
C PHE A 119 -13.05 -14.02 9.96
N TYR A 120 -13.66 -14.93 10.72
CA TYR A 120 -13.54 -15.01 12.17
C TYR A 120 -13.15 -16.41 12.62
N VAL A 121 -12.49 -16.51 13.77
CA VAL A 121 -12.09 -17.79 14.35
C VAL A 121 -13.28 -18.43 15.07
N ASN A 122 -13.60 -19.67 14.71
CA ASN A 122 -14.55 -20.52 15.42
C ASN A 122 -14.01 -21.95 15.49
N ASN A 123 -13.87 -22.51 16.69
CA ASN A 123 -13.27 -23.84 16.89
C ASN A 123 -11.93 -24.03 16.14
N SER A 124 -11.05 -23.02 16.21
CA SER A 124 -9.74 -22.98 15.54
C SER A 124 -9.78 -23.02 14.00
N GLN A 125 -10.95 -22.84 13.40
CA GLN A 125 -11.13 -22.71 11.95
C GLN A 125 -11.57 -21.29 11.60
N CYS A 126 -11.23 -20.86 10.39
CA CYS A 126 -11.65 -19.57 9.87
C CYS A 126 -12.95 -19.70 9.09
N LEU A 127 -14.02 -19.10 9.62
CA LEU A 127 -15.32 -19.05 8.96
C LEU A 127 -15.55 -17.66 8.39
N SER A 128 -16.21 -17.58 7.24
CA SER A 128 -16.47 -16.32 6.56
C SER A 128 -17.45 -15.45 7.36
N CYS A 129 -17.18 -14.15 7.39
CA CYS A 129 -18.07 -13.14 7.92
C CYS A 129 -19.34 -13.01 7.07
N PRO A 130 -20.42 -12.44 7.65
CA PRO A 130 -21.59 -12.02 6.87
C PRO A 130 -21.21 -11.08 5.72
N LEU A 131 -22.06 -11.02 4.70
CA LEU A 131 -21.84 -10.17 3.52
C LEU A 131 -21.60 -8.71 3.93
N HIS A 132 -20.66 -8.05 3.26
CA HIS A 132 -20.29 -6.64 3.48
C HIS A 132 -19.72 -6.32 4.87
N CYS A 133 -19.13 -7.31 5.54
CA CYS A 133 -18.51 -7.18 6.84
C CYS A 133 -17.00 -7.49 6.77
N ASP A 134 -16.18 -6.48 7.04
CA ASP A 134 -14.72 -6.59 7.09
C ASP A 134 -14.23 -7.30 8.37
N LEU A 135 -14.91 -7.06 9.49
CA LEU A 135 -14.56 -7.66 10.78
C LEU A 135 -15.81 -8.10 11.51
N CYS A 136 -15.89 -9.38 11.86
CA CYS A 136 -17.03 -9.94 12.59
C CYS A 136 -16.59 -10.82 13.77
N THR A 137 -17.51 -11.06 14.68
CA THR A 137 -17.48 -12.17 15.64
C THR A 137 -18.42 -13.28 15.16
N PHE A 138 -18.52 -14.37 15.93
CA PHE A 138 -19.50 -15.42 15.64
C PHE A 138 -20.96 -14.96 15.64
N SER A 139 -21.26 -13.79 16.23
CA SER A 139 -22.63 -13.33 16.49
C SER A 139 -22.99 -12.00 15.82
N GLN A 140 -22.01 -11.18 15.44
CA GLN A 140 -22.27 -9.85 14.89
C GLN A 140 -21.11 -9.32 14.03
N CYS A 141 -21.43 -8.40 13.12
CA CYS A 141 -20.43 -7.60 12.43
C CYS A 141 -19.95 -6.44 13.32
N LEU A 142 -18.65 -6.23 13.40
CA LEU A 142 -18.00 -5.12 14.12
C LEU A 142 -17.67 -3.96 13.18
N VAL A 143 -17.22 -4.26 11.96
CA VAL A 143 -16.82 -3.27 10.96
C VAL A 143 -17.39 -3.67 9.61
N CYS A 144 -18.21 -2.79 9.03
CA CYS A 144 -18.74 -2.97 7.68
C CYS A 144 -17.76 -2.44 6.62
N GLU A 145 -17.84 -3.01 5.42
CA GLU A 145 -17.16 -2.50 4.24
C GLU A 145 -17.51 -1.03 3.97
N ASN A 146 -16.62 -0.32 3.28
CA ASN A 146 -16.87 1.09 2.94
C ASN A 146 -18.15 1.24 2.10
N GLY A 147 -19.03 2.17 2.49
CA GLY A 147 -20.34 2.34 1.88
C GLY A 147 -21.45 1.47 2.48
N TYR A 148 -21.18 0.73 3.56
CA TYR A 148 -22.17 0.01 4.35
C TYR A 148 -22.19 0.49 5.81
N SER A 149 -23.34 0.33 6.49
CA SER A 149 -23.50 0.58 7.92
C SER A 149 -24.15 -0.62 8.59
N TYR A 150 -23.76 -0.88 9.83
CA TYR A 150 -24.33 -1.96 10.62
C TYR A 150 -25.77 -1.63 11.02
N ASP A 151 -26.70 -2.51 10.65
CA ASP A 151 -28.09 -2.47 11.09
C ASP A 151 -28.29 -3.46 12.24
N SER A 152 -28.67 -2.94 13.40
CA SER A 152 -28.89 -3.73 14.62
C SER A 152 -30.15 -4.60 14.56
N ILE A 153 -31.09 -4.32 13.67
CA ILE A 153 -32.33 -5.09 13.50
C ILE A 153 -32.04 -6.35 12.69
N THR A 154 -31.44 -6.19 11.51
CA THR A 154 -31.07 -7.31 10.64
C THR A 154 -29.73 -7.98 11.03
N LYS A 155 -29.01 -7.40 12.00
CA LYS A 155 -27.67 -7.82 12.46
C LYS A 155 -26.66 -7.92 11.31
N SER A 156 -26.82 -7.09 10.29
CA SER A 156 -26.11 -7.17 9.02
C SER A 156 -25.66 -5.79 8.54
N CYS A 157 -24.67 -5.76 7.65
CA CYS A 157 -24.22 -4.53 7.02
C CYS A 157 -25.11 -4.21 5.83
N ILE A 158 -25.80 -3.07 5.87
CA ILE A 158 -26.66 -2.59 4.79
C ILE A 158 -26.00 -1.42 4.07
N GLN A 159 -26.21 -1.32 2.76
CA GLN A 159 -25.62 -0.26 1.96
C GLN A 159 -26.12 1.10 2.47
N ASN A 160 -25.19 2.03 2.69
CA ASN A 160 -25.48 3.41 2.99
C ASN A 160 -26.23 3.98 1.79
N GLN A 161 -27.52 4.25 1.96
CA GLN A 161 -28.29 4.95 0.95
C GLN A 161 -27.76 6.40 0.89
N THR A 162 -26.72 6.63 0.08
CA THR A 162 -26.44 7.97 -0.43
C THR A 162 -27.72 8.36 -1.14
N ASN A 163 -28.46 9.34 -0.62
CA ASN A 163 -29.79 9.73 -1.08
C ASN A 163 -29.83 9.86 -2.60
N ASN A 164 -30.10 8.76 -3.30
CA ASN A 164 -30.12 8.65 -4.75
C ASN A 164 -31.27 9.52 -5.29
N PHE A 165 -32.26 9.76 -4.42
CA PHE A 165 -33.31 10.74 -4.59
C PHE A 165 -32.80 12.18 -4.74
N THR A 166 -31.81 12.62 -3.94
CA THR A 166 -31.27 13.99 -4.01
C THR A 166 -30.47 14.21 -5.30
N MET A 167 -29.63 13.25 -5.70
CA MET A 167 -28.89 13.32 -6.96
C MET A 167 -29.82 13.26 -8.18
N ARG A 168 -30.85 12.40 -8.13
CA ARG A 168 -31.86 12.29 -9.20
C ARG A 168 -32.71 13.56 -9.32
N LEU A 169 -33.04 14.22 -8.20
CA LEU A 169 -33.78 15.49 -8.19
C LEU A 169 -32.95 16.66 -8.75
N ILE A 170 -31.66 16.72 -8.44
CA ILE A 170 -30.76 17.75 -8.98
C ILE A 170 -30.62 17.59 -10.50
N PHE A 171 -30.45 16.35 -10.98
CA PHE A 171 -30.33 16.07 -12.41
C PHE A 171 -31.62 16.44 -13.17
N THR A 172 -32.79 16.13 -12.62
CA THR A 172 -34.06 16.51 -13.27
C THR A 172 -34.27 18.02 -13.31
N ILE A 173 -33.90 18.75 -12.25
CA ILE A 173 -33.95 20.22 -12.23
C ILE A 173 -33.01 20.81 -13.28
N LEU A 174 -31.77 20.31 -13.39
CA LEU A 174 -30.81 20.76 -14.40
C LEU A 174 -31.30 20.50 -15.83
N CYS A 175 -31.88 19.33 -16.10
CA CYS A 175 -32.46 19.06 -17.42
C CYS A 175 -33.63 20.00 -17.73
N ALA A 176 -34.51 20.25 -16.76
CA ALA A 176 -35.67 21.13 -16.96
C ALA A 176 -35.26 22.58 -17.25
N THR A 177 -34.25 23.11 -16.55
CA THR A 177 -33.76 24.48 -16.78
C THR A 177 -33.10 24.62 -18.15
N VAL A 178 -32.29 23.65 -18.57
CA VAL A 178 -31.67 23.64 -19.90
C VAL A 178 -32.75 23.61 -20.99
N CYS A 179 -33.77 22.75 -20.85
CA CYS A 179 -34.89 22.71 -21.79
C CYS A 179 -35.63 24.06 -21.88
N LEU A 180 -35.88 24.72 -20.75
CA LEU A 180 -36.51 26.04 -20.73
C LEU A 180 -35.66 27.09 -21.45
N LEU A 181 -34.33 27.10 -21.24
CA LEU A 181 -33.42 28.01 -21.93
C LEU A 181 -33.42 27.79 -23.45
N PHE A 182 -33.47 26.53 -23.90
CA PHE A 182 -33.61 26.23 -25.32
C PHE A 182 -34.93 26.70 -25.91
N ILE A 183 -36.04 26.51 -25.20
CA ILE A 183 -37.36 26.99 -25.63
C ILE A 183 -37.36 28.53 -25.72
N ILE A 184 -36.77 29.21 -24.74
CA ILE A 184 -36.63 30.68 -24.74
C ILE A 184 -35.73 31.14 -25.89
N ALA A 185 -34.64 30.42 -26.19
CA ALA A 185 -33.78 30.72 -27.34
C ALA A 185 -34.51 30.54 -28.68
N ILE A 186 -35.23 29.43 -28.86
CA ILE A 186 -35.99 29.16 -30.09
C ILE A 186 -37.09 30.21 -30.30
N THR A 187 -37.84 30.54 -29.25
CA THR A 187 -38.91 31.54 -29.31
C THR A 187 -38.37 32.94 -29.60
N SER A 188 -37.28 33.34 -28.96
CA SER A 188 -36.63 34.63 -29.24
C SER A 188 -36.11 34.72 -30.68
N ILE A 189 -35.46 33.67 -31.20
CA ILE A 189 -35.03 33.60 -32.61
C ILE A 189 -36.24 33.73 -33.55
N PHE A 190 -37.33 33.00 -33.29
CA PHE A 190 -38.55 33.07 -34.10
C PHE A 190 -39.16 34.49 -34.12
N LEU A 191 -39.20 35.17 -32.97
CA LEU A 191 -39.69 36.55 -32.86
C LEU A 191 -38.80 37.53 -33.64
N ILE A 192 -37.48 37.36 -33.58
CA ILE A 192 -36.52 38.16 -34.36
C ILE A 192 -36.75 37.97 -35.86
N LEU A 193 -36.86 36.72 -36.33
CA LEU A 193 -37.12 36.41 -37.75
C LEU A 193 -38.47 36.97 -38.22
N LYS A 194 -39.50 36.88 -37.38
CA LYS A 194 -40.82 37.46 -37.66
C LYS A 194 -40.72 38.98 -37.82
N ARG A 195 -40.02 39.67 -36.91
CA ARG A 195 -39.78 41.12 -36.97
C ARG A 195 -39.04 41.52 -38.23
N GLU A 196 -37.98 40.81 -38.62
CA GLU A 196 -37.26 41.08 -39.87
C GLU A 196 -38.11 40.88 -41.12
N ARG A 197 -39.00 39.89 -41.12
CA ARG A 197 -39.93 39.66 -42.24
C ARG A 197 -40.92 40.81 -42.36
N GLU A 198 -41.50 41.27 -41.25
CA GLU A 198 -42.41 42.41 -41.22
C GLU A 198 -41.73 43.70 -41.70
N GLU A 199 -40.50 43.97 -41.26
CA GLU A 199 -39.72 45.13 -41.73
C GLU A 199 -39.36 45.05 -43.22
N ARG A 200 -39.02 43.86 -43.73
CA ARG A 200 -38.80 43.64 -45.18
C ARG A 200 -40.08 43.89 -45.98
N ILE A 201 -41.22 43.40 -45.52
CA ILE A 201 -42.53 43.63 -46.18
C ILE A 201 -42.87 45.12 -46.20
N LYS A 202 -42.70 45.84 -45.08
CA LYS A 202 -42.92 47.29 -45.02
C LYS A 202 -42.04 48.05 -46.02
N LYS A 203 -40.77 47.67 -46.18
CA LYS A 203 -39.86 48.27 -47.17
C LYS A 203 -40.35 48.05 -48.60
N VAL A 204 -40.73 46.82 -48.96
CA VAL A 204 -41.20 46.48 -50.32
C VAL A 204 -42.49 47.22 -50.67
N VAL A 205 -43.46 47.26 -49.75
CA VAL A 205 -44.73 47.98 -49.96
C VAL A 205 -44.48 49.47 -50.16
N LYS A 206 -43.55 50.08 -49.42
CA LYS A 206 -43.20 51.50 -49.56
C LYS A 206 -42.56 51.86 -50.91
N THR A 207 -41.90 50.91 -51.57
CA THR A 207 -41.33 51.11 -52.92
C THR A 207 -42.31 50.91 -54.07
N LEU A 208 -43.49 50.35 -53.82
CA LEU A 208 -44.53 50.11 -54.84
C LEU A 208 -45.61 51.20 -54.90
N LEU A 209 -45.61 52.13 -53.93
CA LEU A 209 -46.45 53.32 -53.84
C LEU A 209 -45.62 54.56 -54.21
#